data_AF-A0A7V2P5K8-F1
#
_entry.id   AF-A0A7V2P5K8-F1
#
_cell.length_a   1.000
_cell.length_b   1.000
_cell.length_c   1.000
_cell.angle_alpha   90.00
_cell.angle_beta   90.00
_cell.angle_gamma   90.00
#
_symmetry.space_group_name_H-M   'P 1'
#
loop_
_entity.id
_entity.type
_entity.pdbx_description
1 polymer ?
#
loop_
_entity_poly.entity_id
_entity_poly.type
_entity_poly.pdbx_seq_one_letter_code
_entity_poly.pdbx_strand_id
1 'polypeptide(L)' 'MAVEWLGRWRFKSKVVVGSIRSVGDVLNAVMAGAHIVTIPPPFLYKMADHKYSRETVKQFLGDAEKALKLMQQAMRTG' A
#
# COMPACT_ATOMS: atom_id res chain seq x y z
N MET A 1 -24.96 1.19 6.91
CA MET A 1 -23.77 1.82 7.50
C MET A 1 -23.91 3.35 7.51
N ALA A 2 -23.23 4.11 8.38
CA ALA A 2 -23.40 5.56 8.49
C ALA A 2 -23.20 6.30 7.15
N VAL A 3 -22.28 5.81 6.32
CA VAL A 3 -22.01 6.29 4.96
C VAL A 3 -23.25 6.17 4.06
N GLU A 4 -23.84 4.98 4.00
CA GLU A 4 -25.06 4.72 3.21
C GLU A 4 -26.24 5.55 3.70
N TRP A 5 -26.35 5.75 5.01
CA TRP A 5 -27.41 6.57 5.60
C TRP A 5 -27.30 8.02 5.12
N LEU A 6 -26.10 8.61 5.15
CA LEU A 6 -25.87 9.96 4.61
C LEU A 6 -26.20 10.04 3.12
N GLY A 7 -25.80 9.03 2.35
CA GLY A 7 -26.09 8.95 0.91
C GLY A 7 -27.59 8.88 0.62
N ARG A 8 -28.35 8.07 1.37
CA ARG A 8 -29.80 7.92 1.23
C ARG A 8 -30.55 9.24 1.40
N TRP A 9 -30.13 10.04 2.36
CA TRP A 9 -30.75 11.33 2.67
C TRP A 9 -30.09 12.52 1.95
N ARG A 10 -29.15 12.26 1.03
CA ARG A 10 -28.44 13.27 0.23
C ARG A 10 -27.76 14.36 1.08
N PHE A 11 -27.27 14.00 2.26
CA PHE A 11 -26.48 14.92 3.08
C PHE A 11 -25.10 15.16 2.45
N LYS A 12 -24.58 16.39 2.58
CA LYS A 12 -23.23 16.76 2.12
C LYS A 12 -22.12 16.38 3.12
N SER A 13 -22.49 15.99 4.34
CA SER A 13 -21.55 15.63 5.41
C SER A 13 -20.67 14.44 5.02
N LYS A 14 -19.44 14.42 5.52
CA LYS A 14 -18.47 13.33 5.31
C LYS A 14 -18.20 12.61 6.62
N VAL A 15 -18.17 11.27 6.55
CA VAL A 15 -17.74 10.42 7.67
C VAL A 15 -16.22 10.47 7.79
N VAL A 16 -15.75 10.96 8.93
CA VAL A 16 -14.34 10.93 9.34
C VAL A 16 -14.16 9.84 10.39
N VAL A 17 -13.42 8.79 10.07
CA VAL A 17 -13.09 7.70 11.01
C VAL A 17 -11.77 8.02 11.69
N GLY A 18 -11.77 8.03 13.02
CA GLY A 18 -10.57 8.19 13.84
C GLY A 18 -10.38 7.04 14.82
N SER A 19 -9.53 7.25 15.83
CA SER A 19 -9.20 6.23 16.84
C SER A 19 -8.65 4.91 16.24
N ILE A 20 -7.92 5.02 15.14
CA ILE A 20 -7.25 3.89 14.47
C ILE A 20 -6.09 3.38 15.35
N ARG A 21 -6.06 2.06 15.58
CA ARG A 21 -5.03 1.38 16.41
C ARG A 21 -4.18 0.40 15.60
N SER A 22 -4.60 0.04 14.40
CA SER A 22 -3.88 -0.88 13.51
C SER A 22 -4.12 -0.56 12.03
N VAL A 23 -3.29 -1.12 11.15
CA VAL A 23 -3.53 -1.08 9.70
C VAL A 23 -4.84 -1.80 9.33
N GLY A 24 -5.23 -2.83 10.08
CA GLY A 24 -6.50 -3.53 9.90
C GLY A 24 -7.70 -2.62 10.11
N ASP A 25 -7.64 -1.69 11.06
CA ASP A 25 -8.73 -0.72 11.29
C ASP A 25 -8.90 0.22 10.10
N VAL A 26 -7.79 0.60 9.45
CA VAL A 26 -7.82 1.41 8.22
C VAL A 26 -8.50 0.65 7.09
N LEU A 27 -8.12 -0.61 6.87
CA LEU A 27 -8.75 -1.46 5.86
C LEU A 27 -10.25 -1.60 6.12
N ASN A 28 -10.64 -1.88 7.37
CA ASN A 28 -12.04 -1.98 7.76
C ASN A 28 -12.80 -0.68 7.51
N ALA A 29 -12.24 0.48 7.87
CA ALA A 29 -12.85 1.78 7.65
C ALA A 29 -13.03 2.10 6.16
N VAL A 30 -12.04 1.77 5.33
CA VAL A 30 -12.10 1.98 3.87
C VAL A 30 -13.12 1.03 3.23
N MET A 31 -13.11 -0.26 3.58
CA MET A 31 -14.11 -1.23 3.12
C MET A 31 -15.54 -0.85 3.55
N ALA A 32 -15.67 -0.20 4.70
CA ALA A 32 -16.91 0.37 5.23
C ALA A 32 -17.40 1.62 4.47
N GLY A 33 -16.61 2.14 3.52
CA GLY A 33 -16.94 3.33 2.74
C GLY A 33 -16.65 4.66 3.45
N ALA A 34 -15.79 4.67 4.47
CA ALA A 34 -15.40 5.92 5.13
C ALA A 34 -14.88 6.93 4.11
N HIS A 35 -15.31 8.20 4.24
CA HIS A 35 -14.90 9.25 3.31
C HIS A 35 -13.49 9.74 3.63
N ILE A 36 -13.15 9.80 4.92
CA ILE A 36 -11.88 10.27 5.43
C ILE A 36 -11.49 9.34 6.59
N VAL A 37 -10.23 8.92 6.63
CA VAL A 37 -9.67 8.16 7.75
C VAL A 37 -8.48 8.94 8.32
N THR A 38 -8.56 9.34 9.58
CA THR A 38 -7.45 9.99 10.27
C THR A 38 -6.59 8.95 10.99
N ILE A 39 -5.28 9.01 10.78
CA ILE A 39 -4.32 8.02 11.29
C ILE A 39 -3.10 8.72 11.90
N PRO A 40 -2.53 8.15 12.97
CA PRO A 40 -1.19 8.51 13.41
C PRO A 40 -0.14 8.34 12.29
N PRO A 41 0.87 9.25 12.18
CA PRO A 41 1.88 9.19 11.11
C PRO A 41 2.59 7.84 10.92
N PRO A 42 2.92 7.06 11.96
CA PRO A 42 3.58 5.77 11.79
C PRO A 42 2.80 4.75 10.95
N PHE A 43 1.47 4.84 10.89
CA PHE A 43 0.67 3.92 10.09
C PHE A 43 0.79 4.17 8.60
N LEU A 44 1.11 5.39 8.15
CA LEU A 44 1.37 5.67 6.73
C LEU A 44 2.51 4.80 6.21
N TYR A 45 3.63 4.75 6.94
CA TYR A 45 4.78 3.93 6.57
C TYR A 45 4.47 2.44 6.62
N LYS A 46 3.75 1.99 7.67
CA LYS A 46 3.36 0.58 7.80
C LYS A 46 2.44 0.11 6.68
N MET A 47 1.56 0.97 6.16
CA MET A 47 0.67 0.63 5.04
C MET A 47 1.41 0.54 3.71
N ALA A 48 2.47 1.32 3.51
CA ALA A 48 3.25 1.32 2.29
C ALA A 48 4.22 0.12 2.18
N ASP A 49 4.47 -0.58 3.29
CA ASP A 49 5.52 -1.58 3.39
C ASP A 49 4.95 -3.01 3.43
N HIS A 50 5.21 -3.80 2.38
CA HIS A 50 4.84 -5.21 2.31
C HIS A 50 6.04 -6.12 2.00
N LYS A 51 6.11 -7.26 2.69
CA LYS A 51 7.24 -8.21 2.58
C LYS A 51 7.50 -8.65 1.14
N TYR A 52 6.45 -8.95 0.38
CA TYR A 52 6.63 -9.41 -1.00
C TYR A 52 7.07 -8.30 -1.95
N SER A 53 6.73 -7.03 -1.67
CA SER A 53 7.25 -5.91 -2.45
C SER A 53 8.77 -5.80 -2.27
N ARG A 54 9.28 -5.96 -1.04
CA ARG A 54 10.73 -5.98 -0.78
C ARG A 54 11.42 -7.16 -1.44
N GLU A 55 10.84 -8.36 -1.35
CA GLU A 55 11.41 -9.55 -2.01
C GLU A 55 11.43 -9.39 -3.54
N THR A 56 10.38 -8.80 -4.12
CA THR A 56 10.31 -8.53 -5.56
C THR A 56 11.41 -7.56 -6.00
N VAL A 57 11.64 -6.48 -5.24
CA VAL A 57 12.73 -5.53 -5.52
C VAL A 57 14.09 -6.23 -5.45
N LYS A 58 14.33 -7.07 -4.44
CA LYS A 58 15.57 -7.84 -4.33
C LYS A 58 15.77 -8.77 -5.54
N GLN A 59 14.70 -9.45 -5.96
CA GLN A 59 14.75 -10.32 -7.14
C GLN A 59 15.11 -9.52 -8.39
N PHE A 60 14.47 -8.38 -8.63
CA PHE A 60 14.77 -7.54 -9.80
C PHE A 60 16.24 -7.09 -9.82
N LEU A 61 16.78 -6.67 -8.67
CA LEU A 61 18.19 -6.27 -8.58
C LEU A 61 19.13 -7.46 -8.84
N GLY A 62 18.84 -8.63 -8.26
CA GLY A 62 19.63 -9.84 -8.48
C GLY A 62 19.61 -10.32 -9.93
N ASP A 63 18.45 -10.29 -10.58
CA ASP A 63 18.31 -10.66 -11.98
C ASP A 63 19.06 -9.68 -12.91
N ALA A 64 19.02 -8.38 -12.61
CA ALA A 64 19.78 -7.37 -13.34
C ALA A 64 21.30 -7.57 -13.21
N GLU A 65 21.81 -7.84 -12.00
CA GLU A 65 23.22 -8.16 -11.78
C GLU A 65 23.66 -9.42 -12.53
N LYS A 66 22.81 -10.46 -12.53
CA LYS A 66 23.08 -11.70 -13.26
C LYS A 66 23.13 -11.46 -14.76
N ALA A 67 22.17 -10.70 -15.31
CA ALA A 67 22.16 -10.32 -16.71
C ALA A 67 23.43 -9.55 -17.10
N LEU A 68 23.85 -8.59 -16.28
CA LEU A 68 25.08 -7.81 -16.52
C LEU A 68 26.33 -8.71 -16.57
N LYS A 69 26.47 -9.67 -15.65
CA LYS A 69 27.60 -10.61 -15.64
C LYS A 69 27.63 -11.48 -16.90
N LEU A 70 26.47 -11.97 -17.35
CA LEU A 70 26.37 -12.76 -18.58
C LEU A 70 26.78 -11.95 -19.81
N MET A 71 26.36 -10.69 -19.91
CA MET A 71 26.76 -9.79 -20.99
C MET A 71 28.27 -9.55 -21.00
N GLN A 72 28.88 -9.34 -19.83
CA GLN A 72 30.33 -9.16 -19.72
C GLN A 72 31.12 -10.42 -20.09
N GLN A 73 30.61 -11.61 -19.72
CA GLN A 73 31.22 -12.88 -20.12
C GLN A 73 31.16 -13.06 -21.63
N ALA A 74 30.00 -12.81 -22.25
CA ALA A 74 29.83 -12.90 -23.70
C ALA A 74 30.77 -11.96 -24.46
N MET A 75 30.98 -10.73 -23.97
CA MET A 75 31.91 -9.77 -24.55
C MET A 75 33.39 -10.17 -24.43
N ARG A 76 33.75 -11.08 -23.52
CA ARG A 76 35.15 -11.55 -23.34
C ARG A 76 35.47 -12.79 -24.16
N THR A 77 34.44 -13.49 -24.64
CA THR A 77 34.55 -14.74 -25.40
C THR A 77 34.40 -14.57 -26.91
N GLY A 78 34.02 -13.36 -27.37
CA GLY A 78 34.00 -12.98 -28.79
C GLY A 78 35.16 -12.05 -29.11
#